data_AF-A8TWI3-F1
#
_entry.id   AF-A8TWI3-F1
#
_cell.length_a   1.000
_cell.length_b   1.000
_cell.length_c   1.000
_cell.angle_alpha   90.00
_cell.angle_beta   90.00
_cell.angle_gamma   90.00
#
_symmetry.space_group_name_H-M   'P 1'
#
loop_
_entity.id
_entity.type
_entity.pdbx_description
1 polymer ?
#
loop_
_entity_poly.entity_id
_entity_poly.type
_entity_poly.pdbx_seq_one_letter_code
_entity_poly.pdbx_strand_id
1 'polypeptide(L)'
;MTDEREPPILPEDEQKRLALKVVLEAWDEAIAQGASPEIVASSAIFAALTDMIDIYGESTVADMVQDWPDRIRDGEFTLKDPR
;
A
#
# COMPACT_ATOMS: atom_id res chain seq x y z
N MET A 1 -15.21 5.41 -32.57
CA MET A 1 -14.70 4.17 -31.97
C MET A 1 -13.30 4.50 -31.51
N THR A 2 -13.17 4.96 -30.26
CA THR A 2 -11.86 5.28 -29.67
C THR A 2 -11.08 3.97 -29.60
N ASP A 3 -9.87 3.99 -30.14
CA ASP A 3 -8.91 2.90 -30.07
C ASP A 3 -8.48 2.74 -28.60
N GLU A 4 -9.18 1.86 -27.87
CA GLU A 4 -8.86 1.48 -26.48
C GLU A 4 -7.59 0.61 -26.48
N ARG A 5 -6.46 1.21 -26.84
CA ARG A 5 -5.16 0.56 -26.63
C ARG A 5 -4.92 0.48 -25.13
N GLU A 6 -4.73 -0.75 -24.64
CA GLU A 6 -4.24 -0.97 -23.28
C GLU A 6 -2.98 -0.13 -23.03
N PRO A 7 -2.86 0.48 -21.84
CA PRO A 7 -1.69 1.27 -21.51
C PRO A 7 -0.42 0.41 -21.60
N PRO A 8 0.71 0.98 -22.04
CA PRO A 8 1.96 0.25 -22.11
C PRO A 8 2.39 -0.22 -20.71
N ILE A 9 2.93 -1.44 -20.61
CA ILE A 9 3.54 -1.94 -19.38
C ILE A 9 4.81 -1.11 -19.09
N LEU A 10 4.82 -0.42 -17.95
CA LEU A 10 5.94 0.42 -17.53
C LEU A 10 7.10 -0.44 -16.97
N PRO A 11 8.34 0.07 -16.93
CA PRO A 11 9.43 -0.55 -16.16
C PRO A 11 9.07 -0.71 -14.67
N GLU A 12 9.60 -1.73 -13.99
CA GLU A 12 9.24 -2.07 -12.60
C GLU A 12 9.38 -0.88 -11.63
N ASP A 13 10.48 -0.13 -11.70
CA ASP A 13 10.68 1.04 -10.83
C ASP A 13 9.66 2.15 -11.09
N GLU A 14 9.20 2.28 -12.33
CA GLU A 14 8.17 3.25 -12.71
C GLU A 14 6.78 2.77 -12.27
N GLN A 15 6.49 1.47 -12.37
CA GLN A 15 5.29 0.87 -11.79
C GLN A 15 5.23 1.11 -10.29
N LYS A 16 6.33 0.86 -9.56
CA LYS A 16 6.42 1.10 -8.10
C LYS A 16 6.14 2.56 -7.74
N ARG A 17 6.76 3.51 -8.45
CA ARG A 17 6.53 4.95 -8.23
C ARG A 17 5.10 5.36 -8.56
N LEU A 18 4.55 4.87 -9.67
CA LEU A 18 3.18 5.17 -10.08
C LEU A 18 2.17 4.62 -9.06
N ALA A 19 2.31 3.36 -8.67
CA ALA A 19 1.43 2.72 -7.69
C ALA A 19 1.45 3.47 -6.35
N LEU A 20 2.64 3.80 -5.83
CA LEU A 20 2.76 4.58 -4.60
C LEU A 20 2.08 5.95 -4.72
N LYS A 21 2.32 6.67 -5.83
CA LYS A 21 1.69 7.96 -6.07
C LYS A 21 0.16 7.85 -6.06
N VAL A 22 -0.41 6.90 -6.81
CA VAL A 22 -1.86 6.70 -6.91
C VAL A 22 -2.47 6.35 -5.55
N VAL A 23 -1.80 5.48 -4.78
CA VAL A 23 -2.26 5.12 -3.42
C VAL A 23 -2.26 6.34 -2.50
N LEU A 24 -1.23 7.20 -2.55
CA LEU A 24 -1.18 8.42 -1.75
C LEU A 24 -2.23 9.45 -2.18
N GLU A 25 -2.50 9.58 -3.47
CA GLU A 25 -3.56 10.46 -3.98
C GLU A 25 -4.95 9.99 -3.51
N ALA A 26 -5.23 8.68 -3.61
CA ALA A 26 -6.48 8.10 -3.11
C ALA A 26 -6.60 8.23 -1.58
N TRP A 27 -5.48 8.17 -0.87
CA TRP A 27 -5.42 8.38 0.57
C TRP A 27 -5.82 9.81 0.94
N ASP A 28 -5.23 10.80 0.29
CA ASP A 28 -5.56 12.22 0.51
C ASP A 28 -7.01 12.52 0.16
N GLU A 29 -7.54 11.92 -0.91
CA GLU A 29 -8.93 12.04 -1.31
C GLU A 29 -9.89 11.46 -0.26
N ALA A 30 -9.58 10.28 0.31
CA ALA A 30 -10.40 9.69 1.38
C ALA A 30 -10.46 10.60 2.62
N ILE A 31 -9.33 11.20 3.01
CA ILE A 31 -9.28 12.17 4.12
C ILE A 31 -10.11 13.41 3.78
N ALA A 32 -9.99 13.95 2.55
CA ALA A 32 -10.75 15.11 2.11
C ALA A 32 -12.28 14.88 2.13
N GLN A 33 -12.71 13.64 1.95
CA GLN A 33 -14.12 13.23 2.04
C GLN A 33 -14.59 12.96 3.48
N GLY A 34 -13.73 13.14 4.49
CA GLY A 34 -14.08 13.07 5.91
C GLY A 34 -13.69 11.77 6.61
N ALA A 35 -12.94 10.88 5.97
CA ALA A 35 -12.37 9.73 6.67
C ALA A 35 -11.24 10.18 7.62
N SER A 36 -11.10 9.51 8.77
CA SER A 36 -9.94 9.75 9.62
C SER A 36 -8.69 9.07 9.04
N PRO A 37 -7.49 9.68 9.18
CA PRO A 37 -6.25 9.08 8.69
C PRO A 37 -6.00 7.65 9.22
N GLU A 38 -6.39 7.37 10.47
CA GLU A 38 -6.28 6.05 11.09
C GLU A 38 -7.17 5.00 10.40
N ILE A 39 -8.39 5.37 10.02
CA ILE A 39 -9.29 4.47 9.30
C ILE A 39 -8.79 4.22 7.88
N VAL A 40 -8.25 5.24 7.21
CA VAL A 40 -7.62 5.05 5.89
C VAL A 40 -6.43 4.10 5.99
N ALA A 41 -5.57 4.28 7.00
CA ALA A 41 -4.41 3.41 7.21
C ALA A 41 -4.78 1.96 7.48
N SER A 42 -5.72 1.71 8.39
CA SER A 42 -6.18 0.34 8.68
C SER A 42 -6.87 -0.30 7.49
N SER A 43 -7.64 0.47 6.71
CA SER A 43 -8.26 -0.01 5.46
C SER A 43 -7.23 -0.35 4.38
N ALA A 44 -6.16 0.45 4.24
CA ALA A 44 -5.08 0.17 3.29
C ALA A 44 -4.32 -1.12 3.66
N ILE A 45 -4.05 -1.34 4.94
CA ILE A 45 -3.44 -2.59 5.41
C ILE A 45 -4.36 -3.78 5.11
N PHE A 46 -5.66 -3.66 5.39
CA PHE A 46 -6.64 -4.70 5.10
C PHE A 46 -6.68 -5.05 3.60
N ALA A 47 -6.75 -4.04 2.73
CA ALA A 47 -6.75 -4.23 1.28
C ALA A 47 -5.46 -4.92 0.81
N ALA A 48 -4.30 -4.43 1.25
CA ALA A 48 -3.01 -5.00 0.89
C ALA A 48 -2.86 -6.47 1.34
N LEU A 49 -3.26 -6.79 2.57
CA LEU A 49 -3.21 -8.16 3.08
C LEU A 49 -4.18 -9.07 2.30
N THR A 50 -5.38 -8.60 1.97
CA THR A 50 -6.37 -9.36 1.19
C THR A 50 -5.82 -9.75 -0.17
N ASP A 51 -5.26 -8.79 -0.93
CA ASP A 51 -4.66 -9.06 -2.23
C ASP A 51 -3.46 -10.02 -2.13
N MET A 52 -2.58 -9.84 -1.13
CA MET A 52 -1.46 -10.75 -0.92
C MET A 52 -1.92 -12.17 -0.57
N ILE A 53 -3.00 -12.32 0.20
CA ILE A 53 -3.58 -13.62 0.55
C ILE A 53 -4.16 -14.29 -0.68
N ASP A 54 -4.84 -13.54 -1.55
CA ASP A 54 -5.38 -14.08 -2.81
C ASP A 54 -4.27 -14.57 -3.75
N ILE A 55 -3.11 -13.90 -3.74
CA ILE A 55 -1.95 -14.27 -4.59
C ILE A 55 -1.14 -15.42 -3.99
N TYR A 56 -0.86 -15.40 -2.68
CA TYR A 56 0.14 -16.25 -2.03
C TYR A 56 -0.42 -17.25 -1.00
N GLY A 57 -1.67 -17.07 -0.56
CA GLY A 57 -2.32 -17.86 0.49
C GLY A 57 -2.02 -17.39 1.91
N GLU A 58 -2.96 -17.67 2.83
CA GLU A 58 -2.93 -17.19 4.23
C GLU A 58 -1.63 -17.54 4.97
N SER A 59 -1.17 -18.79 4.89
CA SER A 59 0.04 -19.23 5.59
C SER A 59 1.29 -18.48 5.10
N THR A 60 1.42 -18.28 3.79
CA THR A 60 2.56 -17.58 3.20
C THR A 60 2.58 -16.12 3.65
N VAL A 61 1.42 -15.45 3.65
CA VAL A 61 1.33 -14.05 4.07
C VAL A 61 1.58 -13.90 5.56
N ALA A 62 1.10 -14.84 6.39
CA ALA A 62 1.41 -14.87 7.82
C ALA A 62 2.93 -14.92 8.07
N ASP A 63 3.64 -15.78 7.33
CA ASP A 63 5.10 -15.86 7.41
C ASP A 63 5.78 -14.57 6.90
N MET A 64 5.26 -13.93 5.85
CA MET A 64 5.80 -12.66 5.34
C MET A 64 5.75 -11.53 6.36
N VAL A 65 4.73 -11.52 7.22
CA VAL A 65 4.50 -10.45 8.20
C VAL A 65 4.89 -10.82 9.64
N GLN A 66 5.45 -12.01 9.84
CA GLN A 66 5.74 -12.55 11.18
C GLN A 66 6.63 -11.64 12.04
N ASP A 67 7.59 -10.96 11.41
CA ASP A 67 8.57 -10.10 12.09
C ASP A 67 8.12 -8.63 12.21
N TRP A 68 6.92 -8.28 11.72
CA TRP A 68 6.42 -6.90 11.78
C TRP A 68 6.37 -6.32 13.20
N PRO A 69 5.91 -7.06 14.23
CA PRO A 69 5.89 -6.51 15.59
C PRO A 69 7.27 -6.05 16.06
N ASP A 70 8.33 -6.78 15.72
CA ASP A 70 9.70 -6.42 16.10
C ASP A 70 10.21 -5.25 15.28
N ARG A 71 10.00 -5.25 13.97
CA ARG A 71 10.31 -4.11 13.08
C ARG A 71 9.63 -2.80 13.51
N ILE A 72 8.38 -2.88 13.96
CA ILE A 72 7.62 -1.74 14.50
C ILE A 72 8.28 -1.23 15.79
N ARG A 73 8.63 -2.11 16.73
CA ARG A 73 9.30 -1.74 17.99
C ARG A 73 10.69 -1.14 17.75
N ASP A 74 11.39 -1.61 16.72
CA ASP A 74 12.67 -1.07 16.28
C ASP A 74 12.54 0.28 15.57
N GLY A 75 11.31 0.75 15.35
CA GLY A 75 11.01 2.06 14.78
C GLY A 75 11.24 2.14 13.28
N GLU A 76 11.25 1.01 12.56
CA GLU A 76 11.50 0.96 11.12
C GLU A 76 10.45 1.73 10.31
N PHE A 77 9.22 1.79 10.82
CA PHE A 77 8.11 2.52 10.21
C PHE A 77 7.92 3.93 10.79
N THR A 78 8.76 4.33 11.75
CA THR A 78 8.73 5.67 12.32
C THR A 78 9.58 6.59 11.47
N LEU A 79 8.96 7.56 10.81
CA LEU A 79 9.69 8.64 10.17
C LEU A 79 10.46 9.40 11.25
N LYS A 80 11.79 9.26 11.26
CA LYS A 80 12.64 10.12 12.10
C LYS A 80 12.51 11.53 11.56
N ASP A 81 11.91 12.41 12.34
CA ASP A 81 11.78 13.82 12.03
C ASP A 81 13.16 14.40 11.64
N PRO A 82 13.35 14.91 10.41
CA PRO A 82 14.55 15.66 10.08
C PRO A 82 14.47 17.01 10.80
N ARG A 83 15.02 17.04 12.02
CA ARG A 83 15.29 18.29 12.76
C ARG A 83 15.99 19.32 11.89
#